data_AF-A0A2E7EBG7-F1
#
_entry.id   AF-A0A2E7EBG7-F1
#
_cell.length_a   1.000
_cell.length_b   1.000
_cell.length_c   1.000
_cell.angle_alpha   90.00
_cell.angle_beta   90.00
_cell.angle_gamma   90.00
#
_symmetry.space_group_name_H-M   'P 1'
#
loop_
_entity.id
_entity.type
_entity.pdbx_description
1 polymer ?
#
loop_
_entity_poly.entity_id
_entity_poly.type
_entity_poly.pdbx_seq_one_letter_code
_entity_poly.pdbx_strand_id
1 'polypeptide(L)'
;MTQTNQTTEINQSPDAANHSPGALRIYLAGPDVFLQNAEHIGEQKKNLCVRYGFEGLFPLDSELSAEAASGKASELGFAISAANEQLIAQCDVLIANLTPFRGPSADVGTVYELGLARGLGKPIYGYSNTPTPYLNRLRGQFGMFGKTGDIRDRDGYKIEEFDLHDNLMIEGGIRLSGGTFLTIDKNGDLADLEGFEQILSQLRQRTDEASATEQPGQNPIGSQRGTNTGVE
;
A
#
# COMPACT_ATOMS: atom_id res chain seq x y z
N MET A 1 5.02 -21.31 -56.18
CA MET A 1 3.82 -21.72 -55.41
C MET A 1 4.24 -23.00 -54.70
N THR A 2 4.36 -23.10 -53.38
CA THR A 2 3.67 -22.37 -52.31
C THR A 2 4.53 -22.52 -51.04
N GLN A 3 4.71 -21.43 -50.28
CA GLN A 3 5.32 -21.43 -48.95
C GLN A 3 4.39 -22.17 -47.97
N THR A 4 4.95 -23.08 -47.18
CA THR A 4 4.25 -23.67 -46.03
C THR A 4 4.69 -22.92 -44.78
N ASN A 5 3.92 -21.89 -44.40
CA ASN A 5 4.06 -21.26 -43.08
C ASN A 5 3.40 -22.16 -42.04
N GLN A 6 4.21 -22.76 -41.16
CA GLN A 6 3.72 -23.31 -39.89
C GLN A 6 3.60 -22.15 -38.90
N THR A 7 2.36 -21.74 -38.62
CA THR A 7 2.04 -20.83 -37.54
C THR A 7 2.19 -21.59 -36.23
N THR A 8 3.17 -21.21 -35.42
CA THR A 8 3.35 -21.70 -34.05
C THR A 8 2.30 -21.02 -33.18
N GLU A 9 1.27 -21.77 -32.76
CA GLU A 9 0.35 -21.34 -31.71
C GLU A 9 1.12 -21.24 -30.39
N ILE A 10 1.22 -20.02 -29.87
CA ILE A 10 1.83 -19.74 -28.58
C ILE A 10 0.76 -20.05 -27.53
N ASN A 11 0.96 -21.17 -26.84
CA ASN A 11 0.10 -21.64 -25.76
C ASN A 11 0.20 -20.65 -24.58
N GLN A 12 -0.91 -20.00 -24.23
CA GLN A 12 -0.99 -19.08 -23.09
C GLN A 12 -0.88 -19.86 -21.77
N SER A 13 -0.04 -19.38 -20.85
CA SER A 13 0.12 -19.95 -19.50
C SER A 13 -1.19 -19.92 -18.69
N PRO A 14 -1.40 -20.84 -17.72
CA PRO A 14 -2.67 -21.01 -17.02
C PRO A 14 -2.94 -20.02 -15.86
N ASP A 15 -2.10 -19.00 -15.64
CA ASP A 15 -2.24 -18.07 -14.49
C ASP A 15 -3.30 -16.97 -14.66
N ALA A 16 -4.06 -16.98 -15.76
CA ALA A 16 -5.15 -16.03 -15.98
C ALA A 16 -6.45 -16.40 -15.22
N ALA A 17 -6.36 -17.06 -14.06
CA ALA A 17 -7.52 -17.51 -13.30
C ALA A 17 -7.90 -16.50 -12.19
N ASN A 18 -9.06 -15.85 -12.36
CA ASN A 18 -9.82 -15.05 -11.37
C ASN A 18 -9.42 -13.58 -11.11
N HIS A 19 -9.08 -12.81 -12.15
CA HIS A 19 -9.14 -11.35 -12.03
C HIS A 19 -10.59 -10.88 -12.20
N SER A 20 -11.18 -10.31 -11.15
CA SER A 20 -12.48 -9.62 -11.28
C SER A 20 -12.25 -8.30 -12.03
N PRO A 21 -12.82 -8.09 -13.23
CA PRO A 21 -12.65 -6.85 -13.96
C PRO A 21 -13.12 -5.66 -13.11
N GLY A 22 -12.22 -4.72 -12.79
CA GLY A 22 -12.51 -3.52 -12.00
C GLY A 22 -12.15 -3.57 -10.51
N ALA A 23 -11.44 -4.60 -10.03
CA ALA A 23 -10.90 -4.61 -8.67
C ALA A 23 -9.78 -3.57 -8.52
N LEU A 24 -9.80 -2.81 -7.40
CA LEU A 24 -8.71 -1.89 -7.07
C LEU A 24 -7.41 -2.66 -6.81
N ARG A 25 -6.32 -2.20 -7.43
CA ARG A 25 -4.98 -2.79 -7.32
C ARG A 25 -4.19 -2.10 -6.22
N ILE A 26 -3.66 -2.88 -5.29
CA ILE A 26 -2.98 -2.39 -4.10
C ILE A 26 -1.52 -2.82 -4.12
N TYR A 27 -0.60 -1.86 -4.18
CA TYR A 27 0.83 -2.14 -3.99
C TYR A 27 1.13 -2.39 -2.50
N LEU A 28 1.79 -3.52 -2.22
CA LEU A 28 2.04 -4.03 -0.88
C LEU A 28 3.49 -3.73 -0.45
N ALA A 29 3.75 -2.48 -0.08
CA ALA A 29 5.08 -2.02 0.33
C ALA A 29 5.43 -2.47 1.76
N GLY A 30 6.70 -2.78 2.02
CA GLY A 30 7.14 -3.17 3.36
C GLY A 30 8.38 -4.05 3.42
N PRO A 31 8.98 -4.20 4.61
CA PRO A 31 10.12 -5.08 4.83
C PRO A 31 9.78 -6.57 4.82
N ASP A 32 8.54 -6.95 4.52
CA ASP A 32 8.07 -8.34 4.50
C ASP A 32 8.87 -9.23 3.54
N VAL A 33 9.40 -8.63 2.47
CA VAL A 33 10.28 -9.27 1.49
C VAL A 33 11.58 -9.82 2.09
N PHE A 34 11.98 -9.33 3.27
CA PHE A 34 13.17 -9.76 3.98
C PHE A 34 12.91 -10.86 5.02
N LEU A 35 11.65 -11.28 5.20
CA LEU A 35 11.30 -12.38 6.09
C LEU A 35 11.76 -13.71 5.53
N GLN A 36 12.12 -14.65 6.41
CA GLN A 36 12.53 -15.99 5.98
C GLN A 36 11.42 -16.72 5.20
N ASN A 37 10.16 -16.39 5.47
CA ASN A 37 8.96 -16.89 4.80
C ASN A 37 8.27 -15.81 3.95
N ALA A 38 9.04 -14.91 3.32
CA ALA A 38 8.52 -13.78 2.54
C ALA A 38 7.45 -14.19 1.51
N GLU A 39 7.67 -15.26 0.74
CA GLU A 39 6.70 -15.78 -0.23
C GLU A 39 5.36 -16.14 0.44
N HIS A 40 5.40 -16.83 1.59
CA HIS A 40 4.20 -17.21 2.32
C HIS A 40 3.43 -15.99 2.84
N ILE A 41 4.13 -15.00 3.39
CA ILE A 41 3.53 -13.74 3.86
C ILE A 41 2.93 -12.97 2.68
N GLY A 42 3.63 -12.90 1.55
CA GLY A 42 3.13 -12.29 0.31
C GLY A 42 1.83 -12.93 -0.16
N GLU A 43 1.78 -14.26 -0.23
CA GLU A 43 0.55 -14.99 -0.56
C GLU A 43 -0.58 -14.75 0.44
N GLN A 44 -0.29 -14.71 1.75
CA GLN A 44 -1.30 -14.38 2.75
C GLN A 44 -1.87 -12.98 2.55
N LYS A 45 -1.02 -11.98 2.29
CA LYS A 45 -1.47 -10.60 2.00
C LYS A 45 -2.31 -10.52 0.72
N LYS A 46 -1.89 -11.17 -0.36
CA LYS A 46 -2.66 -11.23 -1.62
C LYS A 46 -4.02 -11.88 -1.41
N ASN A 47 -4.07 -12.99 -0.66
CA ASN A 47 -5.32 -13.66 -0.30
C ASN A 47 -6.23 -12.76 0.55
N LEU A 48 -5.68 -12.00 1.50
CA LEU A 48 -6.44 -11.00 2.25
C LEU A 48 -7.04 -9.94 1.30
N CYS A 49 -6.27 -9.37 0.39
CA CYS A 49 -6.78 -8.42 -0.62
C CYS A 49 -7.97 -9.00 -1.38
N VAL A 50 -7.87 -10.24 -1.87
CA VAL A 50 -8.95 -10.92 -2.61
C VAL A 50 -10.23 -11.03 -1.77
N ARG A 51 -10.13 -11.37 -0.48
CA ARG A 51 -11.30 -11.43 0.41
C ARG A 51 -12.02 -10.09 0.57
N TYR A 52 -11.30 -8.97 0.42
CA TYR A 52 -11.86 -7.62 0.46
C TYR A 52 -12.23 -7.07 -0.93
N GLY A 53 -12.12 -7.89 -1.99
CA GLY A 53 -12.46 -7.50 -3.36
C GLY A 53 -11.40 -6.64 -4.05
N PHE A 54 -10.14 -6.79 -3.65
CA PHE A 54 -8.98 -6.07 -4.19
C PHE A 54 -7.95 -7.03 -4.78
N GLU A 55 -7.06 -6.52 -5.62
CA GLU A 55 -5.90 -7.23 -6.14
C GLU A 55 -4.64 -6.75 -5.39
N GLY A 56 -3.88 -7.66 -4.79
CA GLY A 56 -2.60 -7.32 -4.15
C GLY A 56 -1.43 -7.49 -5.10
N LEU A 57 -0.60 -6.46 -5.25
CA LEU A 57 0.66 -6.48 -6.00
C LEU A 57 1.83 -6.58 -5.02
N PHE A 58 2.47 -7.75 -4.93
CA PHE A 58 3.56 -7.97 -3.99
C PHE A 58 4.93 -7.77 -4.68
N PRO A 59 5.90 -7.07 -4.05
CA PRO A 59 7.17 -6.74 -4.72
C PRO A 59 7.96 -7.95 -5.25
N LEU A 60 7.91 -9.11 -4.57
CA LEU A 60 8.60 -10.33 -5.04
C LEU A 60 8.05 -10.86 -6.37
N ASP A 61 6.80 -10.54 -6.73
CA ASP A 61 6.25 -10.93 -8.03
C ASP A 61 7.07 -10.33 -9.20
N SER A 62 7.80 -9.24 -8.94
CA SER A 62 8.69 -8.59 -9.90
C SER A 62 10.06 -9.28 -10.04
N GLU A 63 10.53 -9.97 -9.00
CA GLU A 63 11.78 -10.72 -9.03
C GLU A 63 11.68 -11.89 -10.00
N LEU A 64 10.51 -12.56 -10.02
CA LEU A 64 10.09 -13.62 -10.95
C LEU A 64 10.01 -13.20 -12.44
N SER A 65 10.05 -11.89 -12.70
CA SER A 65 10.14 -11.34 -14.04
C SER A 65 11.58 -10.96 -14.42
N ALA A 66 12.46 -10.83 -13.43
CA ALA A 66 13.82 -10.35 -13.56
C ALA A 66 14.87 -11.47 -13.72
N GLU A 67 14.52 -12.76 -13.56
CA GLU A 67 15.45 -13.88 -13.83
C GLU A 67 15.88 -13.98 -15.31
N ALA A 68 15.25 -13.20 -16.20
CA ALA A 68 15.73 -13.00 -17.56
C ALA A 68 17.03 -12.15 -17.64
N ALA A 69 17.45 -11.50 -16.55
CA ALA A 69 18.65 -10.68 -16.51
C ALA A 69 19.92 -11.56 -16.46
N SER A 70 20.56 -11.74 -17.61
CA SER A 70 21.89 -12.34 -17.71
C SER A 70 22.97 -11.31 -17.33
N GLY A 71 23.27 -11.14 -16.04
CA GLY A 71 24.17 -10.06 -15.62
C GLY A 71 24.72 -10.08 -14.19
N LYS A 72 25.50 -9.04 -13.87
CA LYS A 72 26.07 -8.75 -12.53
C LYS A 72 24.94 -8.51 -11.52
N ALA A 73 25.18 -8.80 -10.24
CA ALA A 73 24.19 -8.62 -9.17
C ALA A 73 23.57 -7.20 -9.10
N SER A 74 24.32 -6.16 -9.47
CA SER A 74 23.80 -4.79 -9.54
C SER A 74 22.73 -4.59 -10.62
N GLU A 75 22.87 -5.25 -11.77
CA GLU A 75 21.89 -5.18 -12.87
C GLU A 75 20.57 -5.82 -12.47
N LEU A 76 20.63 -6.94 -11.73
CA LEU A 76 19.44 -7.55 -11.14
C LEU A 76 18.75 -6.59 -10.18
N GLY A 77 19.51 -5.93 -9.28
CA GLY A 77 18.95 -4.93 -8.38
C GLY A 77 18.28 -3.76 -9.10
N PHE A 78 18.86 -3.27 -10.20
CA PHE A 78 18.24 -2.23 -11.03
C PHE A 78 16.98 -2.70 -11.75
N ALA A 79 16.98 -3.94 -12.25
CA ALA A 79 15.80 -4.54 -12.87
C ALA A 79 14.64 -4.69 -11.89
N ILE A 80 14.90 -5.20 -10.68
CA ILE A 80 13.90 -5.32 -9.60
C ILE A 80 13.37 -3.94 -9.21
N SER A 81 14.26 -2.96 -9.01
CA SER A 81 13.87 -1.58 -8.69
C SER A 81 12.93 -1.02 -9.77
N ALA A 82 13.30 -1.14 -11.04
CA ALA A 82 12.47 -0.64 -12.14
C ALA A 82 11.11 -1.36 -12.20
N ALA A 83 11.08 -2.67 -11.97
CA ALA A 83 9.85 -3.45 -11.98
C ALA A 83 8.91 -3.08 -10.82
N ASN A 84 9.43 -2.84 -9.61
CA ASN A 84 8.65 -2.32 -8.49
C ASN A 84 8.06 -0.93 -8.77
N GLU A 85 8.81 -0.01 -9.39
CA GLU A 85 8.25 1.28 -9.79
C GLU A 85 7.11 1.13 -10.82
N GLN A 86 7.20 0.16 -11.73
CA GLN A 86 6.11 -0.13 -12.66
C GLN A 86 4.86 -0.66 -11.94
N LEU A 87 5.02 -1.52 -10.93
CA LEU A 87 3.90 -1.97 -10.10
C LEU A 87 3.23 -0.79 -9.36
N ILE A 88 4.03 0.13 -8.80
CA ILE A 88 3.52 1.34 -8.13
C ILE A 88 2.81 2.27 -9.12
N ALA A 89 3.34 2.44 -10.33
CA ALA A 89 2.70 3.26 -11.36
C ALA A 89 1.31 2.72 -11.74
N GLN A 90 1.20 1.39 -11.78
CA GLN A 90 0.01 0.65 -12.18
C GLN A 90 -1.01 0.40 -11.05
N CYS A 91 -0.62 0.56 -9.79
CA CYS A 91 -1.54 0.37 -8.66
C CYS A 91 -2.51 1.55 -8.52
N ASP A 92 -3.64 1.33 -7.88
CA ASP A 92 -4.59 2.38 -7.54
C ASP A 92 -4.29 2.95 -6.15
N VAL A 93 -3.80 2.12 -5.24
CA VAL A 93 -3.55 2.45 -3.83
C VAL A 93 -2.23 1.81 -3.38
N LEU A 94 -1.52 2.43 -2.45
CA LEU A 94 -0.38 1.83 -1.74
C LEU A 94 -0.76 1.56 -0.28
N ILE A 95 -0.41 0.37 0.24
CA ILE A 95 -0.41 0.08 1.68
C ILE A 95 1.02 -0.25 2.11
N ALA A 96 1.55 0.52 3.06
CA ALA A 96 2.91 0.36 3.59
C ALA A 96 2.94 -0.29 4.98
N ASN A 97 3.72 -1.35 5.14
CA ASN A 97 4.19 -1.82 6.44
C ASN A 97 5.37 -0.95 6.89
N LEU A 98 5.12 -0.04 7.84
CA LEU A 98 6.07 0.91 8.40
C LEU A 98 6.53 0.48 9.80
N THR A 99 6.52 -0.83 10.07
CA THR A 99 7.13 -1.38 11.27
C THR A 99 8.65 -1.15 11.23
N PRO A 100 9.29 -0.70 12.33
CA PRO A 100 10.71 -0.39 12.33
C PRO A 100 11.56 -1.56 11.87
N PHE A 101 12.48 -1.30 10.94
CA PHE A 101 13.29 -2.33 10.33
C PHE A 101 14.77 -1.92 10.35
N ARG A 102 15.60 -2.75 11.01
CA ARG A 102 17.05 -2.52 11.18
C ARG A 102 17.42 -1.15 11.80
N GLY A 103 16.52 -0.57 12.58
CA GLY A 103 16.71 0.71 13.25
C GLY A 103 15.42 1.23 13.88
N PRO A 104 15.41 2.51 14.31
CA PRO A 104 14.24 3.12 14.92
C PRO A 104 13.18 3.56 13.91
N SER A 105 13.47 3.46 12.61
CA SER A 105 12.63 3.95 11.50
C SER A 105 12.19 2.79 10.60
N ALA A 106 11.19 3.04 9.77
CA ALA A 106 10.73 2.14 8.72
C ALA A 106 11.85 1.77 7.72
N ASP A 107 11.62 0.73 6.94
CA ASP A 107 12.50 0.34 5.84
C ASP A 107 12.66 1.48 4.81
N VAL A 108 13.91 1.76 4.42
CA VAL A 108 14.24 2.84 3.50
C VAL A 108 13.73 2.60 2.08
N GLY A 109 13.61 1.34 1.65
CA GLY A 109 12.98 0.99 0.37
C GLY A 109 11.51 1.35 0.37
N THR A 110 10.79 0.94 1.41
CA THR A 110 9.38 1.27 1.65
C THR A 110 9.16 2.79 1.70
N VAL A 111 10.06 3.56 2.31
CA VAL A 111 9.98 5.04 2.34
C VAL A 111 10.15 5.64 0.95
N TYR A 112 11.04 5.10 0.11
CA TYR A 112 11.18 5.50 -1.29
C TYR A 112 9.89 5.26 -2.08
N GLU A 113 9.32 4.06 -1.95
CA GLU A 113 8.08 3.65 -2.63
C GLU A 113 6.88 4.53 -2.23
N LEU A 114 6.78 4.87 -0.94
CA LEU A 114 5.78 5.81 -0.42
C LEU A 114 5.96 7.21 -1.05
N GLY A 115 7.19 7.70 -1.13
CA GLY A 115 7.52 8.97 -1.78
C GLY A 115 7.14 8.99 -3.26
N LEU A 116 7.44 7.92 -3.99
CA LEU A 116 7.06 7.75 -5.40
C LEU A 116 5.55 7.76 -5.57
N ALA A 117 4.83 6.93 -4.80
CA ALA A 117 3.37 6.88 -4.83
C ALA A 117 2.75 8.26 -4.54
N ARG A 118 3.32 9.02 -3.59
CA ARG A 118 2.87 10.38 -3.29
C ARG A 118 3.08 11.31 -4.46
N GLY A 119 4.25 11.25 -5.10
CA GLY A 119 4.57 12.04 -6.29
C GLY A 119 3.64 11.74 -7.46
N LEU A 120 3.18 10.49 -7.58
CA LEU A 120 2.20 10.04 -8.59
C LEU A 120 0.74 10.34 -8.22
N GLY A 121 0.48 10.94 -7.05
CA GLY A 121 -0.88 11.28 -6.61
C GLY A 121 -1.72 10.09 -6.16
N LYS A 122 -1.10 8.94 -5.84
CA LYS A 122 -1.81 7.76 -5.35
C LYS A 122 -2.23 7.95 -3.88
N PRO A 123 -3.42 7.48 -3.46
CA PRO A 123 -3.75 7.30 -2.05
C PRO A 123 -2.79 6.32 -1.38
N ILE A 124 -2.34 6.65 -0.17
CA ILE A 124 -1.36 5.88 0.59
C ILE A 124 -1.93 5.62 1.98
N TYR A 125 -1.94 4.36 2.38
CA TYR A 125 -2.23 3.93 3.74
C TYR A 125 -0.99 3.29 4.35
N GLY A 126 -0.89 3.31 5.67
CA GLY A 126 0.22 2.68 6.36
C GLY A 126 -0.19 2.09 7.69
N TYR A 127 0.58 1.11 8.15
CA TYR A 127 0.46 0.57 9.49
C TYR A 127 1.82 0.32 10.10
N SER A 128 1.89 0.25 11.42
CA SER A 128 3.07 -0.20 12.15
C SER A 128 2.66 -1.17 13.25
N ASN A 129 3.37 -2.28 13.37
CA ASN A 129 3.16 -3.28 14.40
C ASN A 129 3.82 -2.90 15.74
N THR A 130 4.16 -1.62 15.90
CA THR A 130 4.54 -1.00 17.16
C THR A 130 3.85 0.36 17.34
N PRO A 131 3.20 0.60 18.50
CA PRO A 131 2.65 1.90 18.85
C PRO A 131 3.69 2.84 19.44
N THR A 132 4.96 2.40 19.58
CA THR A 132 5.99 3.21 20.24
C THR A 132 6.35 4.41 19.35
N PRO A 133 6.20 5.67 19.84
CA PRO A 133 6.54 6.87 19.07
C PRO A 133 8.02 6.90 18.67
N TYR A 134 8.32 7.55 17.55
CA TYR A 134 9.67 7.62 16.98
C TYR A 134 10.70 8.16 17.96
N LEU A 135 10.33 9.23 18.67
CA LEU A 135 11.14 9.86 19.72
C LEU A 135 11.62 8.85 20.78
N ASN A 136 10.72 7.98 21.23
CA ASN A 136 11.01 6.98 22.25
C ASN A 136 11.96 5.90 21.74
N ARG A 137 11.84 5.51 20.47
CA ARG A 137 12.74 4.55 19.82
C ARG A 137 14.14 5.13 19.63
N LEU A 138 14.22 6.38 19.17
CA LEU A 138 15.48 7.12 19.06
C LEU A 138 16.17 7.25 20.42
N ARG A 139 15.42 7.58 21.48
CA ARG A 139 15.95 7.64 22.85
C ARG A 139 16.66 6.36 23.27
N GLY A 140 16.03 5.21 23.02
CA GLY A 140 16.56 3.91 23.41
C GLY A 140 17.87 3.56 22.70
N GLN A 141 18.05 4.01 21.46
CA GLN A 141 19.18 3.61 20.62
C GLN A 141 20.32 4.65 20.57
N PHE A 142 19.98 5.94 20.59
CA PHE A 142 20.92 7.04 20.40
C PHE A 142 21.01 8.01 21.59
N GLY A 143 20.15 7.85 22.60
CA GLY A 143 20.05 8.79 23.72
C GLY A 143 19.33 10.09 23.33
N MET A 144 18.99 10.89 24.32
CA MET A 144 18.37 12.20 24.15
C MET A 144 18.93 13.18 25.17
N PHE A 145 19.42 14.32 24.69
CA PHE A 145 20.06 15.37 25.47
C PHE A 145 19.47 16.72 25.10
N GLY A 146 19.55 17.69 26.02
CA GLY A 146 19.03 19.04 25.81
C GLY A 146 17.62 19.24 26.36
N LYS A 147 16.92 20.24 25.83
CA LYS A 147 15.58 20.67 26.29
C LYS A 147 14.56 20.51 25.17
N THR A 148 13.29 20.40 25.53
CA THR A 148 12.17 20.37 24.58
C THR A 148 12.27 21.50 23.54
N GLY A 149 12.12 21.14 22.26
CA GLY A 149 12.28 22.01 21.09
C GLY A 149 13.69 22.02 20.48
N ASP A 150 14.69 21.52 21.20
CA ASP A 150 16.09 21.37 20.75
C ASP A 150 16.72 20.10 21.34
N ILE A 151 15.95 19.01 21.36
CA ILE A 151 16.50 17.72 21.78
C ILE A 151 17.46 17.19 20.70
N ARG A 152 18.59 16.64 21.15
CA ARG A 152 19.64 16.08 20.31
C ARG A 152 20.02 14.67 20.72
N ASP A 153 20.49 13.87 19.77
CA ASP A 153 21.09 12.57 20.06
C ASP A 153 22.52 12.70 20.61
N ARG A 154 23.16 11.56 20.90
CA ARG A 154 24.55 11.51 21.39
C ARG A 154 25.58 12.10 20.42
N ASP A 155 25.24 12.20 19.14
CA ASP A 155 26.11 12.70 18.08
C ASP A 155 25.84 14.20 17.80
N GLY A 156 24.86 14.80 18.50
CA GLY A 156 24.50 16.20 18.41
C GLY A 156 23.48 16.54 17.33
N TYR A 157 22.90 15.54 16.65
CA TYR A 157 21.86 15.75 15.64
C TYR A 157 20.52 16.02 16.31
N LYS A 158 19.76 16.96 15.74
CA LYS A 158 18.43 17.33 16.25
C LYS A 158 17.45 16.18 16.02
N ILE A 159 16.61 15.91 17.02
CA ILE A 159 15.53 14.93 16.94
C ILE A 159 14.19 15.66 16.74
N GLU A 160 13.33 15.07 15.92
CA GLU A 160 11.96 15.54 15.68
C GLU A 160 11.05 15.28 16.90
N GLU A 161 10.27 16.27 17.30
CA GLU A 161 9.39 16.24 18.49
C GLU A 161 7.92 16.45 18.09
N PHE A 162 7.42 15.63 17.15
CA PHE A 162 6.09 15.80 16.54
C PHE A 162 5.02 14.81 17.02
N ASP A 163 5.34 13.95 17.99
CA ASP A 163 4.44 12.88 18.46
C ASP A 163 3.98 11.93 17.34
N LEU A 164 4.89 11.67 16.39
CA LEU A 164 4.70 10.75 15.29
C LEU A 164 5.51 9.46 15.51
N HIS A 165 5.15 8.43 14.77
CA HIS A 165 5.74 7.09 14.81
C HIS A 165 6.89 6.94 13.84
N ASP A 166 7.19 7.92 12.99
CA ASP A 166 8.43 7.98 12.21
C ASP A 166 8.73 9.43 11.80
N ASN A 167 9.71 9.64 10.92
CA ASN A 167 9.98 10.94 10.30
C ASN A 167 8.69 11.59 9.79
N LEU A 168 8.55 12.90 10.02
CA LEU A 168 7.33 13.66 9.70
C LEU A 168 6.84 13.48 8.26
N MET A 169 7.75 13.26 7.31
CA MET A 169 7.41 13.13 5.89
C MET A 169 6.59 11.88 5.59
N ILE A 170 6.70 10.84 6.42
CA ILE A 170 6.03 9.55 6.22
C ILE A 170 4.55 9.66 6.56
N GLU A 171 4.22 9.94 7.83
CA GLU A 171 2.81 10.13 8.24
C GLU A 171 2.19 11.37 7.59
N GLY A 172 2.97 12.43 7.36
CA GLY A 172 2.55 13.60 6.61
C GLY A 172 2.17 13.25 5.16
N GLY A 173 2.97 12.43 4.48
CA GLY A 173 2.70 11.95 3.13
C GLY A 173 1.43 11.11 3.04
N ILE A 174 1.24 10.18 3.99
CA ILE A 174 0.01 9.38 4.14
C ILE A 174 -1.20 10.30 4.30
N ARG A 175 -1.15 11.24 5.25
CA ARG A 175 -2.25 12.17 5.51
C ARG A 175 -2.59 13.04 4.29
N LEU A 176 -1.58 13.57 3.60
CA LEU A 176 -1.78 14.42 2.42
C LEU A 176 -2.28 13.67 1.19
N SER A 177 -2.14 12.34 1.15
CA SER A 177 -2.71 11.49 0.11
C SER A 177 -4.19 11.13 0.36
N GLY A 178 -4.75 11.51 1.51
CA GLY A 178 -6.11 11.16 1.93
C GLY A 178 -6.24 9.80 2.63
N GLY A 179 -5.13 9.11 2.87
CA GLY A 179 -5.14 7.83 3.57
C GLY A 179 -4.98 7.96 5.08
N THR A 180 -4.67 6.84 5.72
CA THR A 180 -4.64 6.71 7.18
C THR A 180 -3.44 5.88 7.61
N PHE A 181 -2.83 6.29 8.72
CA PHE A 181 -1.79 5.55 9.41
C PHE A 181 -2.37 4.99 10.71
N LEU A 182 -2.12 3.71 11.00
CA LEU A 182 -2.54 3.08 12.25
C LEU A 182 -1.40 2.31 12.91
N THR A 183 -1.53 2.05 14.20
CA THR A 183 -0.59 1.20 14.93
C THR A 183 -1.31 0.08 15.65
N ILE A 184 -0.69 -1.10 15.66
CA ILE A 184 -1.15 -2.26 16.40
C ILE A 184 -0.01 -2.70 17.33
N ASP A 185 -0.33 -3.02 18.58
CA ASP A 185 0.67 -3.54 19.50
C ASP A 185 0.93 -5.03 19.28
N LYS A 186 1.90 -5.32 18.41
CA LYS A 186 2.38 -6.68 18.11
C LYS A 186 3.86 -6.82 18.40
N ASN A 187 4.40 -6.01 19.31
CA ASN A 187 5.81 -6.01 19.67
C ASN A 187 6.77 -5.87 18.46
N GLY A 188 6.33 -5.21 17.39
CA GLY A 188 7.11 -5.04 16.17
C GLY A 188 7.24 -6.31 15.32
N ASP A 189 6.41 -7.33 15.52
CA ASP A 189 6.40 -8.52 14.66
C ASP A 189 6.04 -8.13 13.22
N LEU A 190 7.01 -8.22 12.31
CA LEU A 190 6.83 -7.89 10.89
C LEU A 190 5.85 -8.81 10.17
N ALA A 191 5.64 -10.04 10.68
CA ALA A 191 4.77 -11.04 10.06
C ALA A 191 3.31 -10.93 10.51
N ASP A 192 2.99 -10.13 11.53
CA ASP A 192 1.62 -9.96 11.99
C ASP A 192 0.81 -9.09 10.99
N LEU A 193 -0.31 -9.63 10.53
CA LEU A 193 -1.13 -9.04 9.48
C LEU A 193 -2.34 -8.25 10.00
N GLU A 194 -2.51 -8.08 11.31
CA GLU A 194 -3.70 -7.43 11.86
C GLU A 194 -3.82 -5.98 11.40
N GLY A 195 -2.72 -5.22 11.43
CA GLY A 195 -2.72 -3.82 10.96
C GLY A 195 -3.03 -3.71 9.47
N PHE A 196 -2.48 -4.62 8.68
CA PHE A 196 -2.76 -4.72 7.25
C PHE A 196 -4.25 -4.99 6.97
N GLU A 197 -4.83 -5.98 7.66
CA GLU A 197 -6.23 -6.35 7.49
C GLU A 197 -7.19 -5.23 7.93
N GLN A 198 -6.87 -4.50 9.01
CA GLN A 198 -7.67 -3.34 9.42
C GLN A 198 -7.67 -2.23 8.36
N ILE A 199 -6.55 -1.96 7.68
CA ILE A 199 -6.52 -1.01 6.55
C ILE A 199 -7.41 -1.50 5.41
N LEU A 200 -7.35 -2.79 5.04
CA LEU A 200 -8.20 -3.34 3.98
C LEU A 200 -9.70 -3.19 4.31
N SER A 201 -10.07 -3.45 5.56
CA SER A 201 -11.45 -3.27 6.03
C SER A 201 -11.92 -1.82 5.89
N GLN A 202 -11.10 -0.85 6.34
CA GLN A 202 -11.42 0.58 6.18
C GLN A 202 -11.52 0.99 4.70
N LEU A 203 -10.63 0.49 3.85
CA LEU A 203 -10.63 0.79 2.42
C LEU A 203 -11.88 0.25 1.72
N ARG A 204 -12.34 -0.95 2.10
CA ARG A 204 -13.58 -1.55 1.58
C ARG A 204 -14.79 -0.71 1.96
N GLN A 205 -14.90 -0.33 3.24
CA GLN A 205 -15.98 0.54 3.71
C GLN A 205 -16.05 1.86 2.94
N ARG A 206 -14.91 2.53 2.74
CA ARG A 206 -14.84 3.78 1.97
C ARG A 206 -15.27 3.60 0.51
N THR A 207 -14.84 2.50 -0.12
CA THR A 207 -15.21 2.20 -1.51
C THR A 207 -16.72 1.91 -1.65
N ASP A 208 -17.32 1.24 -0.66
CA ASP A 208 -18.76 0.98 -0.62
C ASP A 208 -19.58 2.27 -0.43
N GLU A 209 -19.14 3.15 0.47
CA GLU A 209 -19.78 4.45 0.73
C GLU A 209 -19.72 5.38 -0.50
N ALA A 210 -18.58 5.42 -1.19
CA ALA A 210 -18.43 6.16 -2.44
C ALA A 210 -19.40 5.63 -3.52
N SER A 211 -19.48 4.31 -3.68
CA SER A 211 -20.37 3.65 -4.63
C SER A 211 -21.86 3.91 -4.33
N ALA A 212 -22.23 3.98 -3.06
CA ALA A 212 -23.60 4.27 -2.62
C ALA A 212 -24.01 5.74 -2.87
N THR A 213 -23.05 6.66 -2.82
CA THR A 213 -23.28 8.10 -3.03
C THR A 213 -23.40 8.45 -4.52
N GLU A 214 -22.80 7.65 -5.41
CA GLU A 214 -22.86 7.84 -6.87
C GLU A 214 -24.14 7.32 -7.54
N GLN A 215 -25.02 6.60 -6.83
CA GLN A 215 -26.31 6.18 -7.40
C GLN A 215 -27.30 7.36 -7.45
N PRO A 216 -27.79 7.79 -8.64
CA PRO A 216 -28.77 8.86 -8.73
C PRO A 216 -30.09 8.41 -8.12
N GLY A 217 -30.64 9.25 -7.24
CA GLY A 217 -31.90 9.00 -6.54
C GLY A 217 -33.01 8.50 -7.46
N GLN A 218 -33.64 7.39 -7.07
CA GLN A 218 -34.97 7.03 -7.52
C GLN A 218 -35.91 8.18 -7.14
N ASN A 219 -36.24 9.04 -8.10
CA ASN A 219 -37.39 9.92 -8.02
C ASN A 219 -38.64 9.05 -7.76
N PRO A 220 -39.44 9.30 -6.70
CA PRO A 220 -40.75 8.69 -6.62
C PRO A 220 -41.64 9.35 -7.68
N ILE A 221 -41.85 8.67 -8.81
CA ILE A 221 -42.91 8.98 -9.76
C ILE A 221 -44.19 8.28 -9.29
N GLY A 222 -45.25 9.08 -9.12
CA GLY A 222 -46.66 8.66 -9.03
C GLY A 222 -47.29 9.04 -7.69
N SER A 223 -48.44 9.71 -7.59
CA SER A 223 -49.57 9.78 -8.51
C SER A 223 -50.53 10.92 -8.13
N GLN A 224 -50.89 11.74 -9.13
CA GLN A 224 -52.19 12.35 -9.45
C GLN A 224 -53.24 12.61 -8.34
N ARG A 225 -53.85 13.82 -8.34
CA ARG A 225 -55.14 14.18 -9.01
C ARG A 225 -55.65 15.52 -8.49
N GLY A 226 -56.19 16.35 -9.39
CA GLY A 226 -56.93 17.55 -9.00
C GLY A 226 -57.22 18.53 -10.13
N THR A 227 -57.71 18.06 -11.29
CA THR A 227 -58.44 18.94 -12.20
C THR A 227 -59.79 19.27 -11.56
N ASN A 228 -60.01 20.53 -11.17
CA ASN A 228 -61.34 21.01 -10.82
C ASN A 228 -61.83 21.94 -11.94
N THR A 229 -62.88 21.48 -12.62
CA THR A 229 -63.66 22.18 -13.63
C THR A 229 -64.81 22.95 -12.98
N GLY A 230 -65.05 24.19 -13.42
CA GLY A 230 -66.40 24.69 -13.69
C GLY A 230 -67.22 25.28 -12.52
N VAL A 231 -67.37 26.61 -12.55
CA VAL A 231 -68.62 27.41 -12.56
C VAL A 231 -69.89 26.78 -11.96
N GLU A 232 -70.38 27.38 -10.87
CA GLU A 232 -71.67 28.09 -10.75
C GLU A 232 -71.64 29.05 -9.55
#